data_AF-A0A1V3P325-F1
#
_entry.id   AF-A0A1V3P325-F1
#
_cell.length_a   1.000
_cell.length_b   1.000
_cell.length_c   1.000
_cell.angle_alpha   90.00
_cell.angle_beta   90.00
_cell.angle_gamma   90.00
#
_symmetry.space_group_name_H-M   'P 1'
#
loop_
_entity.id
_entity.type
_entity.pdbx_description
1 polymer ?
#
loop_
_entity_poly.entity_id
_entity_poly.type
_entity_poly.pdbx_seq_one_letter_code
_entity_poly.pdbx_strand_id
1 'polypeptide(L)'
;MQSTREWPDAIAADTATASSTARPHRAAALLQVLATTGYGIWLWLGLSLLLGLSPPGRSSTLIPLGLGSVLAGSGLLLAGLRIPGLASWHGWLPRPGHRPTRSALMALATWLPVLAVAGLAHGDNGFWVTRLAGTALMLCSLVSLLLATHDDRARLPSTLQRATALLPACRITIAAYIGGLWLWLSVLAQDEFIGGRGAYLWVLLLLALALGQGLLESGLWQSLREPETAAGEAAANRGRLPARLVASLLSYALPCTALLLGGASGNLLAAALAAPGCLLGQLLERWLYEGALADAVGAKAA
;
A
#
# COMPACT_ATOMS: atom_id res chain seq x y z
N MET A 1 46.36 -35.58 -34.72
CA MET A 1 46.37 -34.21 -35.25
C MET A 1 45.28 -33.43 -34.52
N GLN A 2 45.70 -32.41 -33.77
CA GLN A 2 44.82 -31.45 -33.09
C GLN A 2 44.07 -30.56 -34.11
N SER A 3 42.83 -30.21 -33.81
CA SER A 3 42.33 -28.85 -34.06
C SER A 3 41.19 -28.57 -33.10
N THR A 4 41.52 -27.78 -32.08
CA THR A 4 40.60 -26.98 -31.28
C THR A 4 40.08 -25.82 -32.14
N ARG A 5 38.77 -25.54 -32.05
CA ARG A 5 38.25 -24.17 -32.13
C ARG A 5 37.01 -24.06 -31.26
N GLU A 6 37.23 -23.41 -30.13
CA GLU A 6 36.24 -22.89 -29.20
C GLU A 6 35.28 -21.94 -29.91
N TRP A 7 34.00 -21.99 -29.56
CA TRP A 7 33.07 -20.86 -29.69
C TRP A 7 32.29 -20.74 -28.37
N PRO A 8 32.67 -19.83 -27.47
CA PRO A 8 31.95 -19.55 -26.22
C PRO A 8 30.79 -18.55 -26.37
N ASP A 9 30.25 -18.34 -27.58
CA ASP A 9 29.29 -17.24 -27.80
C ASP A 9 27.82 -17.66 -27.70
N ALA A 10 27.52 -18.97 -27.72
CA ALA A 10 26.14 -19.47 -27.62
C ALA A 10 25.57 -19.44 -26.19
N ILE A 11 26.42 -19.45 -25.15
CA ILE A 11 25.99 -19.44 -23.75
C ILE A 11 25.73 -17.99 -23.27
N ALA A 12 26.35 -16.99 -23.90
CA ALA A 12 26.10 -15.58 -23.61
C ALA A 12 24.76 -15.07 -24.18
N ALA A 13 24.26 -15.68 -25.26
CA ALA A 13 22.96 -15.32 -25.84
C ALA A 13 21.77 -15.86 -25.01
N ASP A 14 21.94 -17.00 -24.34
CA ASP A 14 20.88 -17.63 -23.54
C ASP A 14 20.75 -17.03 -22.12
N THR A 15 21.75 -16.28 -21.67
CA THR A 15 21.67 -15.51 -20.41
C THR A 15 21.01 -14.13 -20.61
N ALA A 16 20.95 -13.61 -21.84
CA ALA A 16 20.29 -12.34 -22.14
C ALA A 16 18.75 -12.48 -22.28
N THR A 17 18.26 -13.65 -22.70
CA THR A 17 16.82 -13.93 -22.88
C THR A 17 16.08 -14.19 -21.56
N ALA A 18 16.80 -14.49 -20.47
CA ALA A 18 16.23 -14.64 -19.13
C ALA A 18 15.77 -13.32 -18.47
N SER A 19 16.00 -12.17 -19.11
CA SER A 19 15.72 -10.85 -18.51
C SER A 19 14.34 -10.25 -18.83
N SER A 20 13.49 -10.94 -19.60
CA SER A 20 12.21 -10.37 -20.07
C SER A 20 10.97 -10.76 -19.24
N THR A 21 11.08 -11.69 -18.30
CA THR A 21 9.94 -12.16 -17.48
C THR A 21 9.72 -11.38 -16.17
N ALA A 22 10.59 -10.43 -15.83
CA ALA A 22 10.56 -9.70 -14.56
C ALA A 22 9.62 -8.47 -14.52
N ARG A 23 9.03 -8.07 -15.66
CA ARG A 23 8.19 -6.85 -15.77
C ARG A 23 6.76 -6.91 -15.21
N PRO A 24 6.02 -8.04 -15.23
CA PRO A 24 4.59 -8.02 -14.87
C PRO A 24 4.32 -7.88 -13.36
N HIS A 25 5.25 -8.30 -12.49
CA HIS A 25 5.09 -8.20 -11.03
C HIS A 25 5.10 -6.75 -10.53
N ARG A 26 5.90 -5.88 -11.15
CA ARG A 26 6.12 -4.50 -10.68
C ARG A 26 4.86 -3.62 -10.78
N ALA A 27 4.12 -3.78 -11.87
CA ALA A 27 2.91 -3.02 -12.10
C ALA A 27 1.76 -3.48 -11.19
N ALA A 28 1.65 -4.79 -10.92
CA ALA A 28 0.68 -5.31 -9.96
C ALA A 28 0.95 -4.81 -8.53
N ALA A 29 2.22 -4.80 -8.09
CA ALA A 29 2.63 -4.25 -6.80
C ALA A 29 2.28 -2.75 -6.69
N LEU A 30 2.47 -1.97 -7.76
CA LEU A 30 2.06 -0.56 -7.81
C LEU A 30 0.56 -0.40 -7.59
N LEU A 31 -0.27 -1.16 -8.31
CA LEU A 31 -1.73 -1.09 -8.16
C LEU A 31 -2.19 -1.51 -6.77
N GLN A 32 -1.54 -2.50 -6.17
CA GLN A 32 -1.85 -2.92 -4.81
C GLN A 32 -1.49 -1.83 -3.80
N VAL A 33 -0.32 -1.19 -3.92
CA VAL A 33 0.06 -0.05 -3.05
C VAL A 33 -0.94 1.08 -3.23
N LEU A 34 -1.30 1.42 -4.47
CA LEU A 34 -2.24 2.48 -4.80
C LEU A 34 -3.64 2.19 -4.22
N ALA A 35 -4.13 0.96 -4.35
CA ALA A 35 -5.39 0.54 -3.75
C ALA A 35 -5.33 0.57 -2.21
N THR A 36 -4.22 0.12 -1.63
CA THR A 36 -4.00 0.16 -0.17
C THR A 36 -4.02 1.60 0.34
N THR A 37 -3.41 2.53 -0.38
CA THR A 37 -3.48 3.96 -0.08
C THR A 37 -4.91 4.50 -0.18
N GLY A 38 -5.64 4.17 -1.24
CA GLY A 38 -7.03 4.60 -1.43
C GLY A 38 -7.95 4.13 -0.29
N TYR A 39 -7.89 2.85 0.08
CA TYR A 39 -8.64 2.32 1.23
C TYR A 39 -8.20 2.94 2.56
N GLY A 40 -6.91 3.27 2.71
CA GLY A 40 -6.39 3.98 3.87
C GLY A 40 -6.97 5.40 4.03
N ILE A 41 -7.12 6.13 2.92
CA ILE A 41 -7.77 7.45 2.92
C ILE A 41 -9.23 7.32 3.33
N TRP A 42 -9.96 6.37 2.72
CA TRP A 42 -11.37 6.11 3.05
C TRP A 42 -11.57 5.63 4.50
N LEU A 43 -10.62 4.87 5.05
CA LEU A 43 -10.64 4.45 6.45
C LEU A 43 -10.61 5.67 7.39
N TRP A 44 -9.67 6.60 7.18
CA TRP A 44 -9.57 7.82 7.99
C TRP A 44 -10.74 8.77 7.78
N LEU A 45 -11.19 8.94 6.54
CA LEU A 45 -12.35 9.77 6.23
C LEU A 45 -13.63 9.21 6.86
N GLY A 46 -13.82 7.89 6.81
CA GLY A 46 -14.95 7.24 7.47
C GLY A 46 -14.89 7.40 8.99
N LEU A 47 -13.69 7.31 9.58
CA LEU A 47 -13.48 7.53 11.01
C LEU A 47 -13.71 8.99 11.42
N SER A 48 -13.27 9.97 10.64
CA SER A 48 -13.52 11.38 10.94
C SER A 48 -15.02 11.72 10.88
N LEU A 49 -15.73 11.17 9.89
CA LEU A 49 -17.20 11.29 9.78
C LEU A 49 -17.92 10.59 10.93
N LEU A 50 -17.49 9.38 11.32
CA LEU A 50 -18.02 8.68 12.49
C LEU A 50 -17.87 9.53 13.75
N LEU A 51 -16.71 10.14 13.97
CA LEU A 51 -16.43 10.95 15.15
C LEU A 51 -17.06 12.35 15.07
N GLY A 52 -17.59 12.75 13.91
CA GLY A 52 -18.13 14.10 13.69
C GLY A 52 -17.05 15.19 13.69
N LEU A 53 -15.81 14.82 13.36
CA LEU A 53 -14.66 15.73 13.34
C LEU A 53 -14.46 16.45 12.01
N SER A 54 -15.22 16.08 10.97
CA SER A 54 -15.10 16.68 9.64
C SER A 54 -15.63 18.11 9.64
N PRO A 55 -14.86 19.11 9.17
CA PRO A 55 -15.32 20.48 9.02
C PRO A 55 -16.60 20.53 8.16
N PRO A 56 -17.55 21.43 8.47
CA PRO A 56 -18.71 21.64 7.63
C PRO A 56 -18.26 22.18 6.27
N GLY A 57 -18.44 21.39 5.21
CA GLY A 57 -17.95 21.75 3.88
C GLY A 57 -18.04 20.60 2.89
N ARG A 58 -18.46 20.93 1.66
CA ARG A 58 -18.58 19.94 0.57
C ARG A 58 -17.20 19.53 0.04
N SER A 59 -16.26 20.46 -0.06
CA SER A 59 -14.88 20.22 -0.52
C SER A 59 -14.09 19.34 0.45
N SER A 60 -14.22 19.60 1.76
CA SER A 60 -13.47 18.92 2.83
C SER A 60 -13.62 17.41 2.79
N THR A 61 -14.80 16.93 2.37
CA THR A 61 -15.13 15.51 2.26
C THR A 61 -14.94 14.97 0.84
N LEU A 62 -15.29 15.72 -0.20
CA LEU A 62 -15.23 15.23 -1.59
C LEU A 62 -13.80 15.11 -2.14
N ILE A 63 -12.88 16.01 -1.76
CA ILE A 63 -11.49 15.95 -2.25
C ILE A 63 -10.78 14.66 -1.78
N PRO A 64 -10.72 14.34 -0.47
CA PRO A 64 -10.10 13.08 -0.04
C PRO A 64 -10.86 11.85 -0.52
N LEU A 65 -12.20 11.93 -0.64
CA LEU A 65 -13.01 10.82 -1.18
C LEU A 65 -12.69 10.55 -2.65
N GLY A 66 -12.59 11.60 -3.47
CA GLY A 66 -12.24 11.55 -4.89
C GLY A 66 -10.81 11.07 -5.10
N LEU A 67 -9.87 11.57 -4.30
CA LEU A 67 -8.49 11.09 -4.30
C LEU A 67 -8.43 9.59 -3.99
N GLY A 68 -9.07 9.14 -2.91
CA GLY A 68 -9.16 7.71 -2.57
C GLY A 68 -9.80 6.88 -3.69
N SER A 69 -10.81 7.42 -4.37
CA SER A 69 -11.46 6.78 -5.52
C SER A 69 -10.55 6.62 -6.72
N VAL A 70 -9.76 7.64 -7.06
CA VAL A 70 -8.77 7.54 -8.14
C VAL A 70 -7.72 6.49 -7.82
N LEU A 71 -7.21 6.49 -6.58
CA LEU A 71 -6.17 5.56 -6.16
C LEU A 71 -6.69 4.11 -6.09
N ALA A 72 -7.84 3.87 -5.47
CA ALA A 72 -8.46 2.54 -5.39
C ALA A 72 -9.04 2.04 -6.73
N GLY A 73 -9.59 2.94 -7.54
CA GLY A 73 -10.23 2.64 -8.82
C GLY A 73 -9.26 2.45 -9.98
N SER A 74 -8.03 2.99 -9.89
CA SER A 74 -6.98 2.83 -10.91
C SER A 74 -6.75 1.35 -11.30
N GLY A 75 -6.72 0.44 -10.32
CA GLY A 75 -6.52 -0.98 -10.56
C GLY A 75 -7.71 -1.64 -11.26
N LEU A 76 -8.93 -1.23 -10.95
CA LEU A 76 -10.13 -1.72 -11.62
C LEU A 76 -10.20 -1.22 -13.08
N LEU A 77 -9.86 0.05 -13.31
CA LEU A 77 -9.81 0.65 -14.65
C LEU A 77 -8.77 -0.07 -15.52
N LEU A 78 -7.57 -0.30 -15.00
CA LEU A 78 -6.48 -0.96 -15.76
C LEU A 78 -6.76 -2.45 -16.00
N ALA A 79 -7.39 -3.14 -15.04
CA ALA A 79 -7.86 -4.51 -15.24
C ALA A 79 -8.98 -4.57 -16.30
N GLY A 80 -9.89 -3.59 -16.32
CA GLY A 80 -10.92 -3.43 -17.33
C GLY A 80 -10.37 -3.13 -18.73
N LEU A 81 -9.27 -2.36 -18.82
CA LEU A 81 -8.53 -2.10 -20.05
C LEU A 81 -7.70 -3.30 -20.54
N ARG A 82 -7.67 -4.39 -19.77
CA ARG A 82 -7.04 -5.69 -20.12
C ARG A 82 -5.56 -5.57 -20.49
N ILE A 83 -4.83 -4.71 -19.80
CA ILE A 83 -3.40 -4.56 -20.04
C ILE A 83 -2.69 -5.87 -19.62
N PRO A 84 -1.84 -6.47 -20.49
CA PRO A 84 -1.14 -7.70 -20.18
C PRO A 84 -0.27 -7.53 -18.92
N GLY A 85 -0.45 -8.42 -17.95
CA GLY A 85 0.21 -8.36 -16.63
C GLY A 85 -0.55 -7.59 -15.55
N LEU A 86 -1.61 -6.84 -15.91
CA LEU A 86 -2.45 -6.06 -14.98
C LEU A 86 -3.93 -6.49 -15.02
N ALA A 87 -4.23 -7.59 -15.70
CA ALA A 87 -5.60 -8.03 -15.94
C ALA A 87 -6.29 -8.59 -14.69
N SER A 88 -5.56 -8.88 -13.60
CA SER A 88 -6.15 -9.36 -12.34
C SER A 88 -6.29 -8.25 -11.30
N TRP A 89 -7.50 -8.06 -10.78
CA TRP A 89 -7.81 -7.11 -9.72
C TRP A 89 -8.42 -7.85 -8.53
N HIS A 90 -7.77 -7.79 -7.36
CA HIS A 90 -8.17 -8.57 -6.17
C HIS A 90 -8.40 -10.06 -6.48
N GLY A 91 -7.56 -10.65 -7.33
CA GLY A 91 -7.66 -12.05 -7.76
C GLY A 91 -8.77 -12.34 -8.77
N TRP A 92 -9.59 -11.36 -9.15
CA TRP A 92 -10.60 -11.50 -10.19
C TRP A 92 -10.07 -11.02 -11.55
N LEU A 93 -10.37 -11.79 -12.60
CA LEU A 93 -10.14 -11.40 -14.00
C LEU A 93 -11.49 -10.94 -14.59
N PRO A 94 -11.67 -9.65 -14.92
CA PRO A 94 -12.93 -9.12 -15.45
C PRO A 94 -13.13 -9.57 -16.92
N ARG A 95 -13.47 -10.84 -17.09
CA ARG A 95 -13.73 -11.51 -18.38
C ARG A 95 -15.15 -12.08 -18.40
N PRO A 96 -15.86 -12.02 -19.54
CA PRO A 96 -17.15 -12.71 -19.67
C PRO A 96 -17.04 -14.18 -19.24
N GLY A 97 -17.94 -14.61 -18.35
CA GLY A 97 -17.97 -15.98 -17.81
C GLY A 97 -17.16 -16.21 -16.52
N HIS A 98 -16.38 -15.23 -16.03
CA HIS A 98 -15.61 -15.38 -14.79
C HIS A 98 -16.30 -14.65 -13.62
N ARG A 99 -16.63 -15.39 -12.55
CA ARG A 99 -17.28 -14.82 -11.37
C ARG A 99 -16.29 -14.01 -10.52
N PRO A 100 -16.73 -12.89 -9.92
CA PRO A 100 -15.90 -12.11 -9.01
C PRO A 100 -15.55 -12.90 -7.77
N THR A 101 -14.31 -12.77 -7.31
CA THR A 101 -13.83 -13.32 -6.03
C THR A 101 -14.53 -12.61 -4.87
N ARG A 102 -14.49 -13.21 -3.67
CA ARG A 102 -15.06 -12.57 -2.46
C ARG A 102 -14.41 -11.22 -2.16
N SER A 103 -13.09 -11.13 -2.34
CA SER A 103 -12.33 -9.88 -2.21
C SER A 103 -12.73 -8.84 -3.26
N ALA A 104 -12.91 -9.23 -4.52
CA ALA A 104 -13.40 -8.32 -5.56
C ALA A 104 -14.85 -7.86 -5.31
N LEU A 105 -15.73 -8.74 -4.84
CA LEU A 105 -17.10 -8.37 -4.47
C LEU A 105 -17.12 -7.37 -3.31
N MET A 106 -16.29 -7.57 -2.29
CA MET A 106 -16.22 -6.65 -1.16
C MET A 106 -15.60 -5.30 -1.57
N ALA A 107 -14.57 -5.33 -2.41
CA ALA A 107 -13.98 -4.14 -3.03
C ALA A 107 -14.97 -3.39 -3.94
N LEU A 108 -15.93 -4.08 -4.57
CA LEU A 108 -17.05 -3.46 -5.27
C LEU A 108 -18.08 -2.89 -4.28
N ALA A 109 -18.38 -3.62 -3.21
CA ALA A 109 -19.30 -3.18 -2.17
C ALA A 109 -18.82 -1.91 -1.44
N THR A 110 -17.50 -1.70 -1.30
CA THR A 110 -16.94 -0.44 -0.76
C THR A 110 -17.34 0.81 -1.54
N TRP A 111 -17.70 0.69 -2.82
CA TRP A 111 -18.15 1.83 -3.61
C TRP A 111 -19.55 2.32 -3.22
N LEU A 112 -20.38 1.49 -2.60
CA LEU A 112 -21.72 1.89 -2.13
C LEU A 112 -21.60 2.96 -1.01
N PRO A 113 -20.84 2.75 0.07
CA PRO A 113 -20.54 3.81 1.03
C PRO A 113 -19.89 5.04 0.42
N VAL A 114 -19.00 4.88 -0.56
CA VAL A 114 -18.36 6.02 -1.25
C VAL A 114 -19.42 6.89 -1.94
N LEU A 115 -20.33 6.29 -2.70
CA LEU A 115 -21.42 7.01 -3.36
C LEU A 115 -22.39 7.63 -2.35
N ALA A 116 -22.69 6.92 -1.26
CA ALA A 116 -23.53 7.45 -0.18
C ALA A 116 -22.90 8.69 0.46
N VAL A 117 -21.62 8.64 0.83
CA VAL A 117 -20.88 9.78 1.39
C VAL A 117 -20.81 10.92 0.36
N ALA A 118 -20.55 10.63 -0.92
CA ALA A 118 -20.52 11.64 -1.97
C ALA A 118 -21.87 12.37 -2.15
N GLY A 119 -22.99 11.64 -2.07
CA GLY A 119 -24.33 12.21 -2.12
C GLY A 119 -24.68 13.03 -0.87
N LEU A 120 -24.32 12.52 0.31
CA LEU A 120 -24.61 13.14 1.61
C LEU A 120 -23.73 14.33 1.94
N ALA A 121 -22.57 14.48 1.28
CA ALA A 121 -21.66 15.63 1.44
C ALA A 121 -22.26 16.99 1.03
N HIS A 122 -23.52 17.03 0.56
CA HIS A 122 -24.29 18.26 0.36
C HIS A 122 -24.94 18.80 1.65
N GLY A 123 -25.01 18.01 2.71
CA GLY A 123 -25.66 18.38 3.97
C GLY A 123 -24.68 18.69 5.10
N ASP A 124 -25.23 19.06 6.25
CA ASP A 124 -24.48 19.24 7.49
C ASP A 124 -23.87 17.91 7.94
N ASN A 125 -22.54 17.86 8.12
CA ASN A 125 -21.81 16.63 8.44
C ASN A 125 -22.18 16.05 9.83
N GLY A 126 -22.95 16.79 10.63
CA GLY A 126 -23.52 16.34 11.90
C GLY A 126 -24.71 15.39 11.77
N PHE A 127 -25.25 15.18 10.57
CA PHE A 127 -26.41 14.31 10.38
C PHE A 127 -26.07 12.83 10.61
N TRP A 128 -26.92 12.12 11.36
CA TRP A 128 -26.69 10.72 11.74
C TRP A 128 -26.48 9.78 10.55
N VAL A 129 -27.13 10.06 9.40
CA VAL A 129 -26.96 9.26 8.17
C VAL A 129 -25.56 9.42 7.58
N THR A 130 -24.97 10.62 7.66
CA THR A 130 -23.58 10.85 7.23
C THR A 130 -22.60 10.08 8.11
N ARG A 131 -22.85 10.03 9.43
CA ARG A 131 -22.06 9.20 10.36
C ARG A 131 -22.18 7.72 10.04
N LEU A 132 -23.41 7.24 9.76
CA LEU A 132 -23.65 5.85 9.37
C LEU A 132 -22.93 5.50 8.05
N ALA A 133 -23.02 6.35 7.04
CA ALA A 133 -22.30 6.17 5.78
C ALA A 133 -20.77 6.18 6.00
N GLY A 134 -20.27 7.06 6.87
CA GLY A 134 -18.87 7.07 7.29
C GLY A 134 -18.43 5.77 7.99
N THR A 135 -19.26 5.24 8.90
CA THR A 135 -18.97 3.93 9.54
C THR A 135 -18.94 2.80 8.53
N ALA A 136 -19.90 2.76 7.60
CA ALA A 136 -19.93 1.76 6.55
C ALA A 136 -18.69 1.87 5.65
N LEU A 137 -18.26 3.09 5.30
CA LEU A 137 -17.04 3.34 4.53
C LEU A 137 -15.80 2.84 5.26
N MET A 138 -15.67 3.16 6.55
CA MET A 138 -14.56 2.71 7.40
C MET A 138 -14.51 1.19 7.47
N LEU A 139 -15.63 0.54 7.82
CA LEU A 139 -15.72 -0.91 7.96
C LEU A 139 -15.47 -1.63 6.63
N CYS A 140 -16.08 -1.17 5.54
CA CYS A 140 -15.90 -1.81 4.24
C CYS A 140 -14.45 -1.67 3.73
N SER A 141 -13.80 -0.52 3.98
CA SER A 141 -12.39 -0.31 3.64
C SER A 141 -11.48 -1.22 4.47
N LEU A 142 -11.74 -1.35 5.78
CA LEU A 142 -11.00 -2.25 6.65
C LEU A 142 -11.15 -3.72 6.25
N VAL A 143 -12.38 -4.17 5.96
CA VAL A 143 -12.65 -5.54 5.51
C VAL A 143 -11.97 -5.81 4.16
N SER A 144 -11.97 -4.85 3.24
CA SER A 144 -11.30 -5.00 1.93
C SER A 144 -9.79 -5.16 2.10
N LEU A 145 -9.17 -4.39 3.00
CA LEU A 145 -7.75 -4.55 3.36
C LEU A 145 -7.50 -5.93 3.99
N LEU A 146 -8.32 -6.35 4.96
CA LEU A 146 -8.19 -7.66 5.61
C LEU A 146 -8.29 -8.81 4.61
N LEU A 147 -9.30 -8.80 3.74
CA LEU A 147 -9.49 -9.83 2.72
C LEU A 147 -8.33 -9.86 1.72
N ALA A 148 -7.84 -8.71 1.27
CA ALA A 148 -6.69 -8.65 0.37
C ALA A 148 -5.45 -9.28 1.02
N THR A 149 -5.18 -9.00 2.30
CA THR A 149 -4.05 -9.61 3.02
C THR A 149 -4.23 -11.09 3.29
N HIS A 150 -5.48 -11.53 3.52
CA HIS A 150 -5.80 -12.93 3.73
C HIS A 150 -5.61 -13.74 2.44
N ASP A 151 -6.08 -13.21 1.31
CA ASP A 151 -5.90 -13.82 -0.01
C ASP A 151 -4.42 -13.91 -0.39
N ASP A 152 -3.63 -12.86 -0.11
CA ASP A 152 -2.17 -12.87 -0.34
C ASP A 152 -1.49 -13.95 0.51
N ARG A 153 -1.88 -14.08 1.79
CA ARG A 153 -1.33 -15.09 2.70
C ARG A 153 -1.75 -16.52 2.33
N ALA A 154 -2.99 -16.71 1.88
CA ALA A 154 -3.52 -18.03 1.50
C ALA A 154 -2.78 -18.64 0.30
N ARG A 155 -2.12 -17.82 -0.52
CA ARG A 155 -1.31 -18.27 -1.67
C ARG A 155 0.09 -18.76 -1.27
N LEU A 156 0.52 -18.52 -0.03
CA LEU A 156 1.84 -18.93 0.45
C LEU A 156 1.84 -20.38 0.96
N PRO A 157 2.97 -21.10 0.88
CA PRO A 157 3.11 -22.42 1.49
C PRO A 157 2.98 -22.35 3.02
N SER A 158 2.53 -23.44 3.63
CA SER A 158 2.14 -23.52 5.05
C SER A 158 3.24 -23.13 6.05
N THR A 159 4.50 -23.36 5.71
CA THR A 159 5.68 -22.96 6.50
C THR A 159 5.82 -21.44 6.55
N LEU A 160 5.70 -20.77 5.40
CA LEU A 160 5.75 -19.32 5.29
C LEU A 160 4.49 -18.64 5.84
N GLN A 161 3.32 -19.29 5.76
CA GLN A 161 2.10 -18.74 6.36
C GLN A 161 2.22 -18.51 7.87
N ARG A 162 3.01 -19.32 8.58
CA ARG A 162 3.27 -19.14 10.02
C ARG A 162 4.25 -18.01 10.29
N ALA A 163 5.32 -17.91 9.47
CA ALA A 163 6.29 -16.83 9.55
C ALA A 163 5.64 -15.45 9.27
N THR A 164 4.70 -15.38 8.32
CA THR A 164 4.03 -14.12 7.94
C THR A 164 2.78 -13.81 8.77
N ALA A 165 2.70 -14.24 10.04
CA ALA A 165 1.53 -13.99 10.89
C ALA A 165 1.25 -12.49 11.13
N LEU A 166 2.30 -11.67 11.14
CA LEU A 166 2.23 -10.20 11.33
C LEU A 166 1.83 -9.43 10.06
N LEU A 167 1.70 -10.11 8.91
CA LEU A 167 1.46 -9.47 7.62
C LEU A 167 0.16 -8.63 7.58
N PRO A 168 -0.99 -9.10 8.13
CA PRO A 168 -2.22 -8.30 8.12
C PRO A 168 -2.08 -7.01 8.93
N ALA A 169 -1.49 -7.09 10.13
CA ALA A 169 -1.26 -5.94 10.99
C ALA A 169 -0.36 -4.91 10.28
N CYS A 170 0.76 -5.37 9.71
CA CYS A 170 1.68 -4.52 8.97
C CYS A 170 0.99 -3.79 7.80
N ARG A 171 0.19 -4.51 7.00
CA ARG A 171 -0.50 -3.92 5.84
C ARG A 171 -1.58 -2.92 6.25
N ILE A 172 -2.30 -3.17 7.34
CA ILE A 172 -3.29 -2.23 7.88
C ILE A 172 -2.60 -0.99 8.44
N THR A 173 -1.51 -1.14 9.19
CA THR A 173 -0.75 0.00 9.71
C THR A 173 -0.14 0.84 8.59
N ILE A 174 0.36 0.21 7.53
CA ILE A 174 0.85 0.88 6.32
C ILE A 174 -0.28 1.65 5.64
N ALA A 175 -1.43 1.02 5.43
CA ALA A 175 -2.59 1.65 4.81
C ALA A 175 -3.05 2.88 5.61
N ALA A 176 -3.16 2.73 6.93
CA ALA A 176 -3.53 3.81 7.82
C ALA A 176 -2.49 4.94 7.79
N TYR A 177 -1.19 4.63 7.81
CA TYR A 177 -0.13 5.63 7.78
C TYR A 177 -0.09 6.42 6.47
N ILE A 178 0.01 5.73 5.32
CA ILE A 178 0.04 6.38 4.00
C ILE A 178 -1.27 7.14 3.76
N GLY A 179 -2.43 6.52 4.07
CA GLY A 179 -3.73 7.17 3.91
C GLY A 179 -3.87 8.43 4.77
N GLY A 180 -3.32 8.41 5.99
CA GLY A 180 -3.30 9.57 6.87
C GLY A 180 -2.40 10.70 6.37
N LEU A 181 -1.26 10.39 5.73
CA LEU A 181 -0.41 11.39 5.07
C LEU A 181 -1.10 12.06 3.89
N TRP A 182 -1.82 11.29 3.06
CA TRP A 182 -2.61 11.86 1.95
C TRP A 182 -3.81 12.67 2.44
N LEU A 183 -4.44 12.27 3.53
CA LEU A 183 -5.49 13.06 4.17
C LEU A 183 -4.92 14.37 4.72
N TRP A 184 -3.75 14.33 5.37
CA TRP A 184 -3.04 15.52 5.84
C TRP A 184 -2.72 16.49 4.69
N LEU A 185 -2.18 15.98 3.57
CA LEU A 185 -1.95 16.77 2.35
C LEU A 185 -3.26 17.38 1.82
N SER A 186 -4.36 16.62 1.83
CA SER A 186 -5.66 17.08 1.36
C SER A 186 -6.23 18.20 2.23
N VAL A 187 -6.06 18.14 3.56
CA VAL A 187 -6.50 19.19 4.49
C VAL A 187 -5.65 20.46 4.31
N LEU A 188 -4.33 20.32 4.20
CA LEU A 188 -3.42 21.45 3.97
C LEU A 188 -3.68 22.14 2.63
N ALA A 189 -3.97 21.38 1.57
CA ALA A 189 -4.27 21.94 0.25
C ALA A 189 -5.57 22.75 0.22
N GLN A 190 -6.45 22.57 1.20
CA GLN A 190 -7.73 23.27 1.33
C GLN A 190 -7.66 24.48 2.26
N ASP A 191 -6.50 24.77 2.87
CA ASP A 191 -6.32 25.81 3.90
C ASP A 191 -7.25 25.63 5.12
N GLU A 192 -7.81 24.42 5.29
CA GLU A 192 -8.68 24.05 6.41
C GLU A 192 -7.88 23.60 7.64
N PHE A 193 -6.55 23.73 7.59
CA PHE A 193 -5.67 23.33 8.67
C PHE A 193 -5.66 24.38 9.78
N ILE A 194 -6.57 24.21 10.73
CA ILE A 194 -6.60 25.03 11.93
C ILE A 194 -5.51 24.51 12.87
N GLY A 195 -4.39 25.24 12.93
CA GLY A 195 -3.30 24.97 13.88
C GLY A 195 -3.82 24.86 15.32
N GLY A 196 -3.27 23.94 16.10
CA GLY A 196 -3.69 23.73 17.49
C GLY A 196 -3.52 22.30 17.99
N ARG A 197 -4.23 21.95 19.08
CA ARG A 197 -4.11 20.64 19.76
C ARG A 197 -4.49 19.46 18.85
N GLY A 198 -5.48 19.63 17.98
CA GLY A 198 -5.91 18.58 17.04
C GLY A 198 -4.85 18.23 16.00
N ALA A 199 -4.23 19.24 15.39
CA ALA A 199 -3.10 19.09 14.47
C ALA A 199 -1.91 18.37 15.13
N TYR A 200 -1.58 18.74 16.38
CA TYR A 200 -0.52 18.08 17.14
C TYR A 200 -0.82 16.60 17.42
N LEU A 201 -2.04 16.28 17.85
CA LEU A 201 -2.46 14.88 18.06
C LEU A 201 -2.43 14.06 16.76
N TRP A 202 -2.80 14.67 15.63
CA TRP A 202 -2.70 14.04 14.31
C TRP A 202 -1.26 13.72 13.93
N VAL A 203 -0.34 14.66 14.11
CA VAL A 203 1.10 14.46 13.88
C VAL A 203 1.66 13.35 14.77
N LEU A 204 1.35 13.37 16.07
CA LEU A 204 1.76 12.31 17.00
C LEU A 204 1.22 10.94 16.60
N LEU A 205 -0.03 10.88 16.14
CA LEU A 205 -0.65 9.64 15.68
C LEU A 205 0.05 9.09 14.43
N LEU A 206 0.37 9.94 13.45
CA LEU A 206 1.12 9.53 12.26
C LEU A 206 2.54 9.07 12.61
N LEU A 207 3.23 9.76 13.54
CA LEU A 207 4.55 9.34 14.04
C LEU A 207 4.49 8.00 14.76
N ALA A 208 3.45 7.78 15.58
CA ALA A 208 3.24 6.50 16.27
C ALA A 208 2.98 5.36 15.26
N LEU A 209 2.22 5.62 14.20
CA LEU A 209 2.00 4.65 13.12
C LEU A 209 3.30 4.37 12.34
N ALA A 210 4.10 5.39 12.05
CA ALA A 210 5.41 5.22 11.42
C ALA A 210 6.34 4.32 12.26
N LEU A 211 6.38 4.55 13.58
CA LEU A 211 7.17 3.74 14.50
C LEU A 211 6.64 2.30 14.59
N GLY A 212 5.32 2.14 14.74
CA GLY A 212 4.67 0.83 14.75
C GLY A 212 4.92 0.04 13.47
N GLN A 213 4.89 0.70 12.31
CA GLN A 213 5.22 0.09 11.04
C GLN A 213 6.68 -0.39 10.99
N GLY A 214 7.65 0.42 11.44
CA GLY A 214 9.05 0.02 11.50
C GLY A 214 9.27 -1.21 12.39
N LEU A 215 8.57 -1.30 13.53
CA LEU A 215 8.60 -2.47 14.41
C LEU A 215 7.99 -3.71 13.74
N LEU A 216 6.83 -3.57 13.10
CA LEU A 216 6.16 -4.68 12.41
C LEU A 216 6.98 -5.19 11.21
N GLU A 217 7.57 -4.29 10.43
CA GLU A 217 8.45 -4.63 9.31
C GLU A 217 9.71 -5.35 9.80
N SER A 218 10.36 -4.85 10.85
CA SER A 218 11.53 -5.53 11.42
C SER A 218 11.20 -6.96 11.86
N GLY A 219 10.05 -7.18 12.51
CA GLY A 219 9.58 -8.51 12.88
C GLY A 219 9.29 -9.40 11.67
N LEU A 220 8.68 -8.87 10.60
CA LEU A 220 8.46 -9.59 9.35
C LEU A 220 9.78 -10.01 8.69
N TRP A 221 10.76 -9.11 8.62
CA TRP A 221 12.06 -9.42 8.04
C TRP A 221 12.88 -10.40 8.89
N GLN A 222 12.71 -10.39 10.21
CA GLN A 222 13.30 -11.40 11.09
C GLN A 222 12.64 -12.77 10.87
N SER A 223 11.32 -12.82 10.65
CA SER A 223 10.62 -14.09 10.40
C SER A 223 11.03 -14.79 9.09
N LEU A 224 11.58 -14.04 8.14
CA LEU A 224 12.13 -14.57 6.88
C LEU A 224 13.57 -15.09 7.00
N ARG A 225 14.27 -14.78 8.10
CA ARG A 225 15.64 -15.25 8.35
C ARG A 225 15.60 -16.53 9.17
N GLU A 226 15.45 -17.67 8.52
CA GLU A 226 15.74 -18.96 9.16
C GLU A 226 17.27 -19.17 9.25
N PRO A 227 17.78 -19.83 10.32
CA PRO A 227 19.21 -19.88 10.63
C PRO A 227 20.07 -20.78 9.72
N GLU A 228 19.48 -21.56 8.80
CA GLU A 228 20.21 -22.61 8.06
C GLU A 228 20.94 -22.15 6.78
N THR A 229 20.70 -20.94 6.28
CA THR A 229 21.19 -20.45 4.97
C THR A 229 22.10 -19.22 5.04
N ALA A 230 22.84 -19.06 6.14
CA ALA A 230 23.59 -17.86 6.48
C ALA A 230 24.68 -17.41 5.46
N ALA A 231 25.28 -18.32 4.69
CA ALA A 231 26.43 -17.97 3.82
C ALA A 231 26.01 -17.39 2.46
N GLY A 232 24.94 -17.90 1.84
CA GLY A 232 24.42 -17.41 0.55
C GLY A 232 23.53 -16.17 0.70
N GLU A 233 22.75 -16.10 1.78
CA GLU A 233 21.86 -14.97 2.07
C GLU A 233 22.63 -13.71 2.47
N ALA A 234 23.79 -13.83 3.11
CA ALA A 234 24.63 -12.68 3.46
C ALA A 234 25.10 -11.90 2.23
N ALA A 235 25.38 -12.57 1.11
CA ALA A 235 25.79 -11.93 -0.15
C ALA A 235 24.61 -11.24 -0.87
N ALA A 236 23.46 -11.92 -0.96
CA ALA A 236 22.24 -11.36 -1.55
C ALA A 236 21.69 -10.17 -0.74
N ASN A 237 21.77 -10.23 0.59
CA ASN A 237 21.32 -9.17 1.48
C ASN A 237 22.24 -7.94 1.41
N ARG A 238 23.56 -8.13 1.22
CA ARG A 238 24.52 -7.01 1.06
C ARG A 238 24.23 -6.16 -0.19
N GLY A 239 23.71 -6.76 -1.26
CA GLY A 239 23.23 -6.05 -2.45
C GLY A 239 21.89 -5.31 -2.26
N ARG A 240 21.05 -5.75 -1.31
CA ARG A 240 19.71 -5.16 -1.05
C ARG A 240 19.74 -4.05 0.02
N LEU A 241 20.78 -3.97 0.84
CA LEU A 241 20.98 -2.93 1.85
C LEU A 241 20.79 -1.49 1.34
N PRO A 242 21.41 -1.05 0.22
CA PRO A 242 21.23 0.33 -0.25
C PRO A 242 19.78 0.61 -0.67
N ALA A 243 19.12 -0.35 -1.32
CA ALA A 243 17.72 -0.21 -1.71
C ALA A 243 16.79 -0.14 -0.50
N ARG A 244 17.07 -0.91 0.56
CA ARG A 244 16.32 -0.87 1.82
C ARG A 244 16.55 0.43 2.59
N LEU A 245 17.76 0.99 2.55
CA LEU A 245 18.04 2.31 3.11
C LEU A 245 17.28 3.41 2.36
N VAL A 246 17.22 3.35 1.04
CA VAL A 246 16.42 4.29 0.24
C VAL A 246 14.93 4.12 0.55
N ALA A 247 14.44 2.89 0.63
CA ALA A 247 13.05 2.60 0.98
C ALA A 247 12.70 3.15 2.36
N SER A 248 13.56 2.94 3.37
CA SER A 248 13.31 3.42 4.73
C SER A 248 13.44 4.95 4.84
N LEU A 249 14.37 5.58 4.11
CA LEU A 249 14.46 7.03 4.02
C LEU A 249 13.18 7.64 3.45
N LEU A 250 12.67 7.06 2.35
CA LEU A 250 11.45 7.53 1.69
C LEU A 250 10.18 7.24 2.50
N SER A 251 10.09 6.08 3.15
CA SER A 251 8.91 5.66 3.91
C SER A 251 8.83 6.28 5.31
N TYR A 252 9.96 6.59 5.93
CA TYR A 252 10.02 7.01 7.34
C TYR A 252 10.73 8.35 7.53
N ALA A 253 12.00 8.48 7.13
CA ALA A 253 12.79 9.66 7.48
C ALA A 253 12.21 10.94 6.86
N LEU A 254 11.85 10.89 5.57
CA LEU A 254 11.27 12.01 4.86
C LEU A 254 9.89 12.40 5.42
N PRO A 255 8.91 11.50 5.57
CA PRO A 255 7.62 11.88 6.14
C PRO A 255 7.70 12.26 7.63
N CYS A 256 8.54 11.63 8.44
CA CYS A 256 8.70 12.03 9.84
C CYS A 256 9.31 13.44 9.97
N THR A 257 10.33 13.76 9.17
CA THR A 257 10.90 15.12 9.15
C THR A 257 9.90 16.14 8.63
N ALA A 258 9.15 15.81 7.57
CA ALA A 258 8.07 16.63 7.05
C ALA A 258 6.96 16.86 8.07
N LEU A 259 6.58 15.85 8.86
CA LEU A 259 5.58 15.98 9.92
C LEU A 259 6.09 16.83 11.09
N LEU A 260 7.35 16.70 11.47
CA LEU A 260 7.94 17.51 12.55
C LEU A 260 8.11 18.97 12.14
N LEU A 261 8.52 19.24 10.91
CA LEU A 261 8.74 20.60 10.38
C LEU A 261 7.43 21.26 9.93
N GLY A 262 6.56 20.50 9.28
CA GLY A 262 5.32 20.95 8.65
C GLY A 262 4.09 20.84 9.54
N GLY A 263 4.09 19.95 10.54
CA GLY A 263 2.93 19.71 11.41
C GLY A 263 2.59 20.87 12.35
N ALA A 264 3.58 21.67 12.73
CA ALA A 264 3.37 22.88 13.52
C ALA A 264 3.10 24.13 12.65
N SER A 265 3.59 24.14 11.41
CA SER A 265 3.59 25.31 10.52
C SER A 265 2.54 25.25 9.39
N GLY A 266 1.90 24.10 9.18
CA GLY A 266 0.97 23.90 8.06
C GLY A 266 1.67 23.88 6.69
N ASN A 267 2.92 23.41 6.62
CA ASN A 267 3.69 23.51 5.39
C ASN A 267 3.22 22.50 4.32
N LEU A 268 2.49 23.00 3.31
CA LEU A 268 1.99 22.22 2.18
C LEU A 268 3.09 21.49 1.40
N LEU A 269 4.26 22.12 1.20
CA LEU A 269 5.36 21.51 0.44
C LEU A 269 5.93 20.29 1.17
N ALA A 270 5.98 20.33 2.50
CA ALA A 270 6.42 19.20 3.30
C ALA A 270 5.46 18.01 3.14
N ALA A 271 4.15 18.25 3.15
CA ALA A 271 3.14 17.23 2.89
C ALA A 271 3.18 16.70 1.46
N ALA A 272 3.39 17.59 0.48
CA ALA A 272 3.46 17.26 -0.93
C ALA A 272 4.70 16.42 -1.30
N LEU A 273 5.76 16.47 -0.49
CA LEU A 273 6.91 15.56 -0.61
C LEU A 273 6.71 14.28 0.20
N ALA A 274 6.13 14.37 1.41
CA ALA A 274 5.93 13.25 2.33
C ALA A 274 5.00 12.17 1.77
N ALA A 275 3.83 12.55 1.27
CA ALA A 275 2.82 11.60 0.80
C ALA A 275 3.29 10.78 -0.42
N PRO A 276 3.77 11.38 -1.53
CA PRO A 276 4.30 10.60 -2.66
C PRO A 276 5.64 9.93 -2.34
N GLY A 277 6.50 10.55 -1.51
CA GLY A 277 7.74 9.93 -1.06
C GLY A 277 7.49 8.63 -0.29
N CYS A 278 6.53 8.65 0.64
CA CYS A 278 6.12 7.45 1.38
C CYS A 278 5.54 6.38 0.44
N LEU A 279 4.70 6.77 -0.53
CA LEU A 279 4.15 5.83 -1.52
C LEU A 279 5.27 5.14 -2.33
N LEU A 280 6.27 5.90 -2.78
CA LEU A 280 7.43 5.36 -3.50
C LEU A 280 8.29 4.45 -2.63
N GLY A 281 8.54 4.83 -1.37
CA GLY A 281 9.26 3.99 -0.42
C GLY A 281 8.57 2.65 -0.17
N GLN A 282 7.24 2.67 -0.07
CA GLN A 282 6.40 1.49 0.15
C GLN A 282 6.30 0.58 -1.07
N LEU A 283 6.32 1.18 -2.26
CA LEU A 283 6.48 0.43 -3.51
C LEU A 283 7.80 -0.32 -3.53
N LEU A 284 8.90 0.37 -3.20
CA LEU A 284 10.24 -0.21 -3.19
C LEU A 284 10.36 -1.33 -2.14
N GLU A 285 9.87 -1.11 -0.92
CA GLU A 285 9.88 -2.13 0.14
C GLU A 285 9.07 -3.37 -0.26
N ARG A 286 7.89 -3.18 -0.87
CA ARG A 286 7.08 -4.28 -1.38
C ARG A 286 7.81 -5.08 -2.45
N TRP A 287 8.52 -4.42 -3.37
CA TRP A 287 9.29 -5.09 -4.41
C TRP A 287 10.44 -5.91 -3.83
N LEU A 288 11.15 -5.36 -2.84
CA LEU A 288 12.24 -6.05 -2.16
C LEU A 288 11.73 -7.26 -1.36
N TYR A 289 10.56 -7.13 -0.73
CA TYR A 289 9.91 -8.21 0.01
C TYR A 289 9.43 -9.34 -0.91
N GLU A 290 8.76 -9.01 -2.03
CA GLU A 290 8.32 -10.01 -3.01
C GLU A 290 9.50 -10.78 -3.63
N GLY A 291 10.61 -10.09 -3.92
CA GLY A 291 11.84 -10.74 -4.36
C GLY A 291 12.40 -11.71 -3.33
N ALA A 292 12.50 -11.30 -2.06
CA ALA A 292 12.96 -12.18 -0.97
C ALA A 292 12.03 -13.37 -0.74
N LEU A 293 10.73 -13.18 -0.90
CA LEU A 293 9.74 -14.24 -0.76
C LEU A 293 9.83 -15.27 -1.89
N ALA A 294 10.06 -14.83 -3.13
CA ALA A 294 10.29 -15.72 -4.26
C ALA A 294 11.54 -16.58 -4.07
N ASP A 295 12.63 -15.97 -3.58
CA ASP A 295 13.87 -16.70 -3.26
C ASP A 295 13.64 -17.76 -2.17
N ALA A 296 12.92 -17.41 -1.10
CA ALA A 296 12.60 -18.32 0.00
C ALA A 296 11.68 -19.49 -0.42
N VAL A 297 10.74 -19.24 -1.33
CA VAL A 297 9.89 -20.29 -1.91
C VAL A 297 10.73 -21.23 -2.79
N GLY A 298 11.62 -20.67 -3.62
CA GLY A 298 12.53 -21.46 -4.45
C GLY A 298 13.47 -22.34 -3.63
N ALA A 299 14.01 -21.82 -2.54
CA ALA A 299 14.89 -22.56 -1.64
C ALA A 299 14.19 -23.73 -0.92
N LYS A 300 12.88 -23.61 -0.61
CA LYS A 300 12.10 -24.68 0.04
C LYS A 300 11.52 -25.71 -0.94
N ALA A 301 11.61 -25.46 -2.25
CA ALA A 301 11.16 -26.38 -3.29
C ALA A 301 12.29 -27.23 -3.89
N ALA A 302 13.55 -26.84 -3.64
CA ALA A 302 14.77 -27.58 -4.00
C ALA A 302 15.15 -28.60 -2.93
#